data_AF-A0A3M1L4Z5-F1
#
_entry.id   AF-A0A3M1L4Z5-F1
#
_cell.length_a   1.000
_cell.length_b   1.000
_cell.length_c   1.000
_cell.angle_alpha   90.00
_cell.angle_beta   90.00
_cell.angle_gamma   90.00
#
_symmetry.space_group_name_H-M   'P 1'
#
loop_
_entity.id
_entity.type
_entity.pdbx_description
1 polymer ?
#
loop_
_entity_poly.entity_id
_entity_poly.type
_entity_poly.pdbx_seq_one_letter_code
_entity_poly.pdbx_strand_id
1 'polypeptide(L)'
;MPKLVFTQETLPESGEALAQLLQETLARASPLDDFVEVVKTLAHFEQQYGMDSPTFFARFERGEMGDRPDFFRWAGQYQICCEIQQSLSAKDYAR
;
A
#
# COMPACT_ATOMS: atom_id res chain seq x y z
N MET A 1 1.51 1.47 5.49
CA MET A 1 2.74 1.09 6.20
C MET A 1 3.12 2.23 7.11
N PRO A 2 3.36 1.99 8.41
CA PRO A 2 3.79 3.05 9.33
C PRO A 2 5.16 3.57 8.91
N LYS A 3 5.27 4.90 8.76
CA LYS A 3 6.54 5.57 8.45
C LYS A 3 7.20 6.02 9.75
N LEU A 4 8.37 5.48 10.03
CA LEU A 4 9.22 5.97 11.10
C LEU A 4 10.03 7.15 10.57
N VAL A 5 9.73 8.33 11.09
CA VAL A 5 10.52 9.53 10.84
C VAL A 5 11.41 9.74 12.04
N PHE A 6 12.71 9.48 11.87
CA PHE A 6 13.69 9.74 12.91
C PHE A 6 14.09 11.23 12.87
N THR A 7 13.70 11.95 13.91
CA THR A 7 14.23 13.29 14.23
C THR A 7 15.40 13.16 15.21
N GLN A 8 16.20 14.23 15.40
CA GLN A 8 17.37 14.24 16.31
C GLN A 8 17.01 13.86 17.76
N GLU A 9 15.75 13.99 18.15
CA GLU A 9 15.24 13.66 19.50
C GLU A 9 14.68 12.23 19.62
N THR A 10 14.51 11.55 18.49
CA THR A 10 13.94 10.18 18.41
C THR A 10 14.93 9.17 17.83
N LEU A 11 16.20 9.57 17.68
CA LEU A 11 17.25 8.69 17.18
C LEU A 11 17.54 7.62 18.25
N PRO A 12 17.36 6.33 17.96
CA PRO A 12 17.69 5.29 18.93
C PRO A 12 19.20 5.28 19.18
N GLU A 13 19.59 5.36 20.45
CA GLU A 13 21.01 5.39 20.86
C GLU A 13 21.71 4.02 20.68
N SER A 14 20.96 2.97 20.33
CA SER A 14 21.46 1.61 20.18
C SER A 14 20.58 0.75 19.27
N GLY A 15 21.14 -0.32 18.70
CA GLY A 15 20.41 -1.24 17.82
C GLY A 15 19.24 -1.96 18.51
N GLU A 16 19.32 -2.21 19.82
CA GLU A 16 18.20 -2.78 20.59
C GLU A 16 17.03 -1.81 20.70
N ALA A 17 17.29 -0.52 20.94
CA ALA A 17 16.25 0.50 20.99
C ALA A 17 15.54 0.67 19.63
N LEU A 18 16.30 0.54 18.52
CA LEU A 18 15.72 0.50 17.18
C LEU A 18 14.81 -0.72 16.99
N ALA A 19 15.25 -1.90 17.43
CA ALA A 19 14.47 -3.13 17.33
C ALA A 19 13.15 -3.04 18.12
N GLN A 20 13.20 -2.48 19.33
CA GLN A 20 12.02 -2.30 20.18
C GLN A 20 11.02 -1.31 19.57
N LEU A 21 11.51 -0.19 19.03
CA LEU A 21 10.68 0.80 18.33
C LEU A 21 10.02 0.21 17.08
N LEU A 22 10.77 -0.57 16.29
CA LEU A 22 10.25 -1.28 15.12
C LEU A 22 9.15 -2.27 15.52
N GLN A 23 9.36 -3.04 16.58
CA GLN A 23 8.39 -4.03 17.05
C GLN A 23 7.09 -3.39 17.51
N GLU A 24 7.14 -2.28 18.24
CA GLU A 24 5.94 -1.52 18.64
C GLU A 24 5.21 -0.92 17.44
N THR A 25 5.95 -0.42 16.46
CA THR A 25 5.40 0.18 15.26
C THR A 25 4.73 -0.85 14.37
N LEU A 26 5.35 -2.03 14.24
CA LEU A 26 4.78 -3.16 13.52
C LEU A 26 3.54 -3.72 14.24
N ALA A 27 3.55 -3.75 15.58
CA ALA A 27 2.41 -4.19 16.38
C ALA A 27 1.20 -3.25 16.27
N ARG A 28 1.44 -1.96 15.98
CA ARG A 28 0.40 -0.96 15.70
C ARG A 28 -0.01 -0.92 14.24
N ALA A 29 0.75 -1.53 13.33
CA ALA A 29 0.41 -1.58 11.93
C ALA A 29 -0.83 -2.48 11.75
N SER A 30 -1.97 -1.85 11.48
CA SER A 30 -3.16 -2.59 11.10
C SER A 30 -3.09 -2.90 9.60
N PRO A 31 -3.41 -4.13 9.15
CA PRO A 31 -3.60 -4.45 7.74
C PRO A 31 -4.63 -3.51 7.06
N LEU A 32 -5.53 -2.92 7.84
CA LEU A 32 -6.47 -1.91 7.36
C LEU A 32 -5.79 -0.59 6.99
N ASP A 33 -4.74 -0.17 7.69
CA ASP A 33 -4.01 1.07 7.36
C ASP A 33 -3.28 0.93 6.02
N ASP A 34 -2.72 -0.25 5.74
CA ASP A 34 -2.12 -0.57 4.45
C ASP A 34 -3.17 -0.51 3.33
N PHE A 35 -4.34 -1.09 3.57
CA PHE A 35 -5.45 -1.04 2.62
C PHE A 35 -5.94 0.40 2.37
N VAL A 36 -6.10 1.21 3.41
CA VAL A 36 -6.54 2.61 3.28
C VAL A 36 -5.54 3.44 2.47
N GLU A 37 -4.23 3.26 2.68
CA GLU A 37 -3.20 3.97 1.91
C GLU A 37 -3.18 3.55 0.44
N VAL A 38 -3.39 2.25 0.16
CA VAL A 38 -3.51 1.74 -1.20
C VAL A 38 -4.74 2.34 -1.88
N VAL A 39 -5.91 2.31 -1.23
CA VAL A 39 -7.16 2.88 -1.78
C VAL A 39 -7.04 4.38 -2.03
N LYS A 40 -6.43 5.14 -1.11
CA LYS A 40 -6.16 6.58 -1.34
C LYS A 40 -5.27 6.82 -2.55
N THR A 41 -4.23 5.99 -2.71
CA THR A 41 -3.33 6.11 -3.85
C THR A 41 -4.08 5.80 -5.15
N LEU A 42 -4.90 4.74 -5.18
CA LEU A 42 -5.76 4.42 -6.32
C LEU A 42 -6.71 5.58 -6.66
N ALA A 43 -7.43 6.12 -5.68
CA ALA A 43 -8.35 7.25 -5.88
C ALA A 43 -7.65 8.50 -6.43
N HIS A 44 -6.42 8.78 -6.00
CA HIS A 44 -5.63 9.88 -6.56
C HIS A 44 -5.30 9.65 -8.05
N PHE A 45 -4.94 8.42 -8.43
CA PHE A 45 -4.72 8.08 -9.83
C PHE A 45 -6.01 8.16 -10.65
N GLU A 46 -7.14 7.72 -10.10
CA GLU A 46 -8.44 7.83 -10.77
C GLU A 46 -8.81 9.29 -11.05
N GLN A 47 -8.59 10.19 -10.09
CA GLN A 47 -8.81 11.62 -10.30
C GLN A 47 -7.80 12.24 -11.28
N GLN A 48 -6.52 11.86 -11.20
CA GLN A 48 -5.47 12.41 -12.04
C GLN A 48 -5.61 12.00 -13.52
N TYR A 49 -6.05 10.76 -13.77
CA TYR A 49 -6.15 10.20 -15.12
C TYR A 49 -7.60 10.14 -15.63
N GLY A 50 -8.59 10.45 -14.78
CA GLY A 50 -10.01 10.44 -15.15
C GLY A 50 -10.54 9.06 -15.53
N MET A 51 -9.94 8.00 -14.98
CA MET A 51 -10.28 6.62 -15.33
C MET A 51 -10.25 5.72 -14.09
N ASP A 52 -11.20 4.80 -14.01
CA ASP A 52 -11.33 3.88 -12.88
C ASP A 52 -10.12 2.93 -12.81
N SER A 53 -9.71 2.55 -11.60
CA SER A 53 -8.56 1.65 -11.36
C SER A 53 -8.61 0.33 -12.14
N PRO A 54 -9.77 -0.36 -12.29
CA PRO A 54 -9.85 -1.57 -13.12
C PRO A 54 -9.56 -1.31 -14.59
N THR A 55 -10.01 -0.17 -15.12
CA THR A 55 -9.77 0.23 -16.51
C THR A 55 -8.31 0.59 -16.72
N PHE A 56 -7.70 1.24 -15.73
CA PHE A 56 -6.28 1.60 -15.73
C PHE A 56 -5.41 0.33 -15.71
N PHE A 57 -5.79 -0.65 -14.88
CA PHE A 57 -5.10 -1.94 -14.79
C PHE A 57 -5.18 -2.70 -16.10
N ALA A 58 -6.36 -2.79 -16.72
CA ALA A 58 -6.52 -3.47 -18.01
C ALA A 58 -5.66 -2.84 -19.12
N ARG A 59 -5.54 -1.51 -19.15
CA ARG A 59 -4.64 -0.82 -20.10
C ARG A 59 -3.17 -1.05 -19.80
N PHE A 60 -2.80 -1.10 -18.51
CA PHE A 60 -1.45 -1.41 -18.07
C PHE A 60 -1.05 -2.85 -18.49
N GLU A 61 -1.91 -3.84 -18.27
CA GLU A 61 -1.68 -5.23 -18.68
C GLU A 61 -1.56 -5.39 -20.20
N ARG A 62 -2.26 -4.56 -20.97
CA ARG A 62 -2.19 -4.54 -22.43
C ARG A 62 -0.93 -3.85 -22.96
N GLY A 63 -0.10 -3.28 -22.09
CA GLY A 63 1.08 -2.50 -22.49
C GLY A 63 0.72 -1.18 -23.18
N GLU A 64 -0.53 -0.72 -23.02
CA GLU A 64 -0.99 0.56 -23.57
C GLU A 64 -0.56 1.75 -22.68
N MET A 65 0.01 1.44 -21.52
CA MET A 65 0.59 2.41 -20.59
C MET A 65 2.08 2.57 -20.89
N GLY A 66 2.54 3.81 -21.03
CA GLY A 66 3.95 4.10 -21.30
C GLY A 66 4.88 3.70 -20.14
N ASP A 67 6.18 3.90 -20.31
CA ASP A 67 7.21 3.48 -19.34
C ASP A 67 7.35 4.39 -18.11
N ARG A 68 6.26 4.98 -17.61
CA ARG A 68 6.37 5.79 -16.38
C ARG A 68 6.57 4.87 -15.17
N PRO A 69 7.60 5.11 -14.34
CA PRO A 69 7.86 4.30 -13.15
C PRO A 69 6.68 4.34 -12.15
N ASP A 70 5.90 5.41 -12.18
CA ASP A 70 4.69 5.59 -11.38
C ASP A 70 3.63 4.52 -11.67
N PHE A 71 3.54 4.04 -12.92
CA PHE A 71 2.56 3.02 -13.31
C PHE A 71 2.91 1.64 -12.76
N PHE A 72 4.19 1.27 -12.76
CA PHE A 72 4.66 0.02 -12.15
C PHE A 72 4.39 0.01 -10.65
N ARG A 73 4.67 1.13 -9.97
CA ARG A 73 4.41 1.26 -8.53
C ARG A 73 2.92 1.17 -8.21
N TRP A 74 2.09 1.86 -8.99
CA TRP A 74 0.64 1.83 -8.86
C TRP A 74 0.07 0.42 -9.12
N ALA A 75 0.55 -0.27 -10.16
CA ALA A 75 0.06 -1.61 -10.51
C ALA A 75 0.34 -2.62 -9.39
N GLY A 76 1.53 -2.54 -8.79
CA GLY A 76 1.85 -3.34 -7.61
C GLY A 76 0.93 -3.07 -6.42
N GLN A 77 0.60 -1.79 -6.16
CA GLN A 77 -0.35 -1.42 -5.11
C GLN A 77 -1.77 -1.92 -5.40
N TYR A 78 -2.24 -1.80 -6.64
CA TYR A 78 -3.55 -2.30 -7.06
C TYR A 78 -3.67 -3.81 -6.88
N GLN A 79 -2.62 -4.55 -7.25
CA GLN A 79 -2.60 -6.01 -7.13
C GLN A 79 -2.67 -6.47 -5.66
N ILE A 80 -1.92 -5.81 -4.77
CA ILE A 80 -2.00 -6.02 -3.32
C ILE A 80 -3.42 -5.73 -2.80
N CYS A 81 -4.06 -4.66 -3.29
CA CYS A 81 -5.44 -4.32 -2.95
C CYS A 81 -6.40 -5.47 -3.28
N CYS A 82 -6.30 -6.01 -4.50
CA CYS A 82 -7.13 -7.13 -4.95
C CYS A 82 -6.89 -8.38 -4.11
N GLU A 83 -5.65 -8.71 -3.78
CA GLU A 83 -5.32 -9.86 -2.92
C GLU A 83 -5.91 -9.70 -1.51
N ILE A 84 -5.83 -8.50 -0.93
CA ILE A 84 -6.45 -8.20 0.37
C ILE A 84 -7.96 -8.34 0.28
N GLN A 85 -8.61 -7.79 -0.76
CA GLN A 85 -10.05 -7.91 -0.96
C GLN A 85 -10.48 -9.37 -1.12
N GLN A 86 -9.72 -10.18 -1.87
CA GLN A 86 -9.98 -11.61 -2.03
C GLN A 86 -9.81 -12.35 -0.71
N SER A 87 -8.78 -12.05 0.08
CA SER A 87 -8.54 -12.64 1.40
C SER A 87 -9.66 -12.30 2.39
N LEU A 88 -10.17 -11.06 2.36
CA LEU A 88 -11.31 -10.64 3.18
C LEU A 88 -12.59 -11.34 2.74
N SER A 89 -12.91 -11.34 1.44
CA SER A 89 -14.09 -12.04 0.90
C SER A 89 -14.05 -13.55 1.14
N ALA A 90 -12.88 -14.17 1.11
CA ALA A 90 -12.71 -15.60 1.38
C ALA A 90 -12.87 -15.93 2.88
N LYS A 91 -12.47 -15.01 3.77
CA LYS A 91 -12.66 -15.16 5.21
C LYS A 91 -14.11 -14.97 5.64
N ASP A 92 -14.88 -14.13 4.95
CA ASP A 92 -16.31 -13.95 5.20
C ASP A 92 -17.16 -15.17 4.78
N TYR A 93 -16.67 -16.03 3.88
CA TYR A 93 -17.36 -17.27 3.47
C TYR A 93 -17.08 -18.48 4.40
N ALA A 94 -16.12 -18.34 5.31
CA ALA A 94 -15.73 -19.40 6.25
C ALA A 94 -16.37 -19.24 7.65
N ARG A 95 -17.36 -18.35 7.81
CA ARG A 95 -18.03 -18.07 9.09
C ARG A 95 -19.49 -18.49 9.09
#